data_AF-A0A7S0CHE0-F1
#
_entry.id   AF-A0A7S0CHE0-F1
#
_cell.length_a   1.000
_cell.length_b   1.000
_cell.length_c   1.000
_cell.angle_alpha   90.00
_cell.angle_beta   90.00
_cell.angle_gamma   90.00
#
_symmetry.space_group_name_H-M   'P 1'
#
loop_
_entity.id
_entity.type
_entity.pdbx_description
1 polymer ?
#
loop_
_entity_poly.entity_id
_entity_poly.type
_entity_poly.pdbx_seq_one_letter_code
_entity_poly.pdbx_strand_id
1 'polypeptide(L)'
;KLLLAMELNLMQGKTFDQYDLESAVVDSMPVARWKMLICRAKDGQLMKTEIDTITEEIKELQKKQYDVSQIFVTFEHEVSQRNVLEALTVAKSAIHLNKTDVHSENSGYLFRGKHLLSVYEPEYPSDIRWRDLDETFMKMFYQQACTYFITFIAIGVAAVIVYICAKLKHHLIQSYVI
;
A
#
# COMPACT_ATOMS: atom_id res chain seq x y z
N LYS A 1 5.97 -11.51 10.50
CA LYS A 1 6.43 -10.87 11.76
C LYS A 1 6.12 -11.72 12.98
N LEU A 2 4.87 -12.14 13.21
CA LEU A 2 4.51 -13.02 14.34
C LEU A 2 5.22 -14.38 14.30
N LEU A 3 5.27 -15.05 13.13
CA LEU A 3 6.01 -16.30 12.97
C LEU A 3 7.50 -16.18 13.35
N LEU A 4 8.17 -15.12 12.92
CA LEU A 4 9.57 -14.84 13.28
C LEU A 4 9.74 -14.53 14.77
N ALA A 5 8.76 -13.88 15.40
CA ALA A 5 8.76 -13.67 16.85
C ALA A 5 8.57 -14.98 17.63
N MET A 6 7.77 -15.92 17.10
CA MET A 6 7.64 -17.27 17.67
C MET A 6 8.93 -18.07 17.51
N GLU A 7 9.57 -18.01 16.33
CA GLU A 7 10.85 -18.67 16.06
C GLU A 7 11.95 -18.21 17.04
N LEU A 8 12.03 -16.91 17.33
CA LEU A 8 12.97 -16.36 18.31
C LEU A 8 12.70 -16.79 19.76
N ASN A 9 11.49 -17.28 20.06
CA ASN A 9 11.08 -17.73 21.39
C ASN A 9 11.23 -19.25 21.59
N LEU A 10 11.67 -19.99 20.58
CA LEU A 10 11.91 -21.43 20.68
C LEU A 10 13.14 -21.76 21.52
N MET A 11 13.14 -22.93 22.14
CA MET A 11 14.34 -23.45 22.80
C MET A 11 15.46 -23.73 21.80
N GLN A 12 16.71 -23.46 22.21
CA GLN A 12 17.89 -23.74 21.40
C GLN A 12 17.91 -25.22 20.97
N GLY A 13 18.04 -25.46 19.67
CA GLY A 13 18.11 -26.80 19.08
C GLY A 13 16.78 -27.36 18.55
N LYS A 14 15.66 -26.64 18.68
CA LYS A 14 14.40 -26.98 18.02
C LYS A 14 14.30 -26.29 16.66
N THR A 15 13.82 -27.01 15.64
CA THR A 15 13.53 -26.44 14.31
C THR A 15 12.10 -25.91 14.30
N PHE A 16 11.90 -24.69 13.82
CA PHE A 16 10.57 -24.13 13.64
C PHE A 16 9.91 -24.76 12.41
N ASP A 17 8.76 -25.41 12.61
CA ASP A 17 7.88 -25.82 11.52
C ASP A 17 6.71 -24.84 11.42
N GLN A 18 6.61 -24.13 10.30
CA GLN A 18 5.53 -23.17 10.05
C GLN A 18 4.16 -23.82 9.89
N TYR A 19 4.10 -25.14 9.61
CA TYR A 19 2.86 -25.88 9.43
C TYR A 19 2.36 -26.55 10.72
N ASP A 20 3.21 -26.67 11.74
CA ASP A 20 2.88 -27.25 13.05
C ASP A 20 3.07 -26.21 14.17
N LEU A 21 2.17 -25.22 14.18
CA LEU A 21 2.15 -24.15 15.18
C LEU A 21 1.88 -24.68 16.60
N GLU A 22 1.20 -25.83 16.74
CA GLU A 22 0.92 -26.44 18.04
C GLU A 22 2.20 -26.88 18.72
N SER A 23 3.04 -27.63 17.99
CA SER A 23 4.36 -28.06 18.46
C SER A 23 5.24 -26.86 18.82
N ALA A 24 5.23 -25.81 17.99
CA ALA A 24 5.99 -24.58 18.24
C ALA A 24 5.55 -23.85 19.52
N VAL A 25 4.26 -23.87 19.86
CA VAL A 25 3.75 -23.26 21.09
C VAL A 25 4.14 -24.08 22.32
N VAL A 26 4.06 -25.41 22.24
CA VAL A 26 4.48 -26.31 23.33
C VAL A 26 5.98 -26.16 23.63
N ASP A 27 6.79 -26.04 22.58
CA ASP A 27 8.24 -25.86 22.68
C ASP A 27 8.67 -24.41 23.02
N SER A 28 7.73 -23.45 23.06
CA SER A 28 8.02 -22.06 23.38
C SER A 28 8.27 -21.85 24.88
N MET A 29 9.28 -21.04 25.23
CA MET A 29 9.56 -20.75 26.63
C MET A 29 8.48 -19.84 27.23
N PRO A 30 7.98 -20.12 28.45
CA PRO A 30 7.01 -19.24 29.08
C PRO A 30 7.64 -17.86 29.35
N VAL A 31 7.02 -16.82 28.84
CA VAL A 31 7.52 -15.45 29.01
C VAL A 31 7.13 -14.94 30.40
N ALA A 32 8.14 -14.55 31.19
CA ALA A 32 7.90 -13.97 32.51
C ALA A 32 7.04 -12.70 32.41
N ARG A 33 6.07 -12.52 33.32
CA ARG A 33 5.10 -11.40 33.29
C ARG A 33 5.75 -10.01 33.21
N TRP A 34 6.88 -9.81 33.88
CA TRP A 34 7.60 -8.53 33.83
C TRP A 34 8.16 -8.24 32.42
N LYS A 35 8.61 -9.25 31.68
CA LYS A 35 9.07 -9.10 30.28
C LYS A 35 7.92 -8.76 29.34
N MET A 36 6.74 -9.32 29.59
CA MET A 36 5.53 -8.94 28.83
C MET A 36 5.19 -7.46 29.03
N LEU A 37 5.33 -6.95 30.25
CA LEU A 37 4.96 -5.57 30.58
C LEU A 37 5.99 -4.55 30.07
N ILE A 38 7.29 -4.85 30.22
CA ILE A 38 8.38 -3.91 29.84
C ILE A 38 8.72 -4.00 28.36
N CYS A 39 8.82 -5.21 27.80
CA CYS A 39 9.28 -5.44 26.43
C CYS A 39 8.13 -5.67 25.44
N ARG A 40 6.88 -5.66 25.89
CA ARG A 40 5.70 -6.04 25.08
C ARG A 40 5.86 -7.41 24.41
N ALA A 41 6.61 -8.30 25.04
CA ALA A 41 6.77 -9.67 24.56
C ALA A 41 5.41 -10.39 24.62
N LYS A 42 5.02 -11.06 23.54
CA LYS A 42 3.79 -11.84 23.47
C LYS A 42 4.05 -13.29 23.90
N ASP A 43 3.06 -13.90 24.52
CA ASP A 43 3.08 -15.33 24.83
C ASP A 43 2.89 -16.16 23.56
N GLY A 44 3.43 -17.38 23.52
CA GLY A 44 3.33 -18.28 22.37
C GLY A 44 1.88 -18.61 22.02
N GLN A 45 1.05 -18.88 23.03
CA GLN A 45 -0.38 -19.12 22.87
C GLN A 45 -1.10 -17.91 22.27
N LEU A 46 -0.80 -16.71 22.75
CA LEU A 46 -1.39 -15.48 22.24
C LEU A 46 -1.02 -15.25 20.76
N MET A 47 0.25 -15.47 20.39
CA MET A 47 0.70 -15.35 19.00
C MET A 47 0.00 -16.35 18.08
N LYS A 48 -0.18 -17.60 18.51
CA LYS A 48 -0.93 -18.59 17.76
C LYS A 48 -2.38 -18.16 17.56
N THR A 49 -3.07 -17.72 18.62
CA THR A 49 -4.47 -17.25 18.48
C THR A 49 -4.60 -16.07 17.52
N GLU A 50 -3.62 -15.15 17.50
CA GLU A 50 -3.60 -14.05 16.52
C GLU A 50 -3.37 -14.56 15.09
N ILE A 51 -2.46 -15.52 14.90
CA ILE A 51 -2.23 -16.15 13.59
C ILE A 51 -3.49 -16.86 13.10
N ASP A 52 -4.17 -17.60 13.96
CA ASP A 52 -5.42 -18.29 13.63
C ASP A 52 -6.51 -17.29 13.25
N THR A 53 -6.65 -16.20 14.01
CA THR A 53 -7.61 -15.12 13.73
C THR A 53 -7.33 -14.47 12.36
N ILE A 54 -6.08 -14.12 12.07
CA ILE A 54 -5.67 -13.55 10.78
C ILE A 54 -5.90 -14.57 9.65
N THR A 55 -5.64 -15.85 9.90
CA THR A 55 -5.84 -16.91 8.91
C THR A 55 -7.30 -17.08 8.56
N GLU A 56 -8.20 -17.04 9.55
CA GLU A 56 -9.64 -17.05 9.31
C GLU A 56 -10.10 -15.79 8.58
N GLU A 57 -9.60 -14.61 8.95
CA GLU A 57 -9.88 -13.37 8.22
C GLU A 57 -9.44 -13.47 6.75
N ILE A 58 -8.26 -14.03 6.46
CA ILE A 58 -7.79 -14.27 5.09
C ILE A 58 -8.74 -15.21 4.35
N LYS A 59 -9.18 -16.31 4.97
CA LYS A 59 -10.14 -17.24 4.36
C LYS A 59 -11.48 -16.58 4.07
N GLU A 60 -11.95 -15.70 4.96
CA GLU A 60 -13.17 -14.91 4.73
C GLU A 60 -12.98 -13.93 3.58
N LEU A 61 -11.86 -13.21 3.54
CA LEU A 61 -11.53 -12.27 2.46
C LEU A 61 -11.39 -12.97 1.12
N GLN A 62 -10.88 -14.20 1.07
CA GLN A 62 -10.78 -15.01 -0.15
C GLN A 62 -12.15 -15.41 -0.72
N LYS A 63 -13.19 -15.51 0.11
CA LYS A 63 -14.55 -15.87 -0.32
C LYS A 63 -15.34 -14.67 -0.86
N LYS A 64 -14.91 -13.45 -0.57
CA LYS A 64 -15.59 -12.23 -1.04
C LYS A 64 -15.38 -12.04 -2.54
N GLN A 65 -16.42 -11.56 -3.21
CA GLN A 65 -16.31 -11.10 -4.59
C GLN A 65 -15.89 -9.63 -4.57
N TYR A 66 -14.92 -9.28 -5.41
CA TYR A 66 -14.42 -7.93 -5.55
C TYR A 66 -14.64 -7.47 -6.99
N ASP A 67 -15.06 -6.22 -7.14
CA ASP A 67 -15.08 -5.56 -8.44
C ASP A 67 -13.64 -5.29 -8.88
N VAL A 68 -13.27 -5.83 -10.04
CA VAL A 68 -11.90 -5.69 -10.57
C VAL A 68 -11.85 -4.46 -11.46
N SER A 69 -11.01 -3.49 -11.07
CA SER A 69 -10.79 -2.26 -11.84
C SER A 69 -9.69 -2.41 -12.89
N GLN A 70 -8.69 -3.26 -12.64
CA GLN A 70 -7.52 -3.45 -13.49
C GLN A 70 -7.15 -4.93 -13.59
N ILE A 71 -6.72 -5.36 -14.78
CA ILE A 71 -6.27 -6.73 -15.04
C ILE A 71 -4.87 -6.69 -15.66
N PHE A 72 -4.04 -7.66 -15.28
CA PHE A 72 -2.74 -7.88 -15.91
C PHE A 72 -2.87 -9.07 -16.87
N VAL A 73 -2.46 -8.86 -18.12
CA VAL A 73 -2.49 -9.90 -19.16
C VAL A 73 -1.05 -10.22 -19.53
N THR A 74 -0.71 -11.50 -19.50
CA THR A 74 0.60 -12.00 -19.93
C THR A 74 0.50 -12.62 -21.32
N PHE A 75 1.56 -12.45 -22.11
CA PHE A 75 1.67 -13.01 -23.45
C PHE A 75 2.82 -14.00 -23.50
N GLU A 76 2.70 -15.03 -24.34
CA GLU A 76 3.78 -16.00 -24.56
C GLU A 76 4.97 -15.37 -25.32
N HIS A 77 4.68 -14.41 -26.21
CA HIS A 77 5.68 -13.73 -27.03
C HIS A 77 5.57 -12.21 -26.91
N GLU A 78 6.71 -11.55 -26.84
CA GLU A 78 6.82 -10.09 -26.78
C GLU A 78 6.19 -9.40 -28.01
N VAL A 79 6.36 -10.00 -29.20
CA VAL A 79 5.78 -9.48 -30.44
C VAL A 79 4.25 -9.41 -30.35
N SER A 80 3.61 -10.43 -29.77
CA SER A 80 2.15 -10.44 -29.58
C SER A 80 1.70 -9.35 -28.60
N GLN A 81 2.45 -9.15 -27.52
CA GLN A 81 2.19 -8.07 -26.57
C GLN A 81 2.25 -6.71 -27.26
N ARG A 82 3.32 -6.43 -28.01
CA ARG A 82 3.50 -5.15 -28.71
C ARG A 82 2.41 -4.90 -29.74
N ASN A 83 2.04 -5.91 -30.52
CA ASN A 83 0.96 -5.82 -31.51
C ASN A 83 -0.39 -5.50 -30.86
N VAL A 84 -0.70 -6.15 -29.73
CA VAL A 84 -1.95 -5.89 -28.99
C VAL A 84 -1.93 -4.51 -28.35
N LEU A 85 -0.78 -4.10 -27.80
CA LEU A 85 -0.61 -2.78 -27.23
C LEU A 85 -0.82 -1.71 -28.29
N GLU A 86 -0.18 -1.83 -29.46
CA GLU A 86 -0.33 -0.87 -30.56
C GLU A 86 -1.78 -0.81 -31.08
N ALA A 87 -2.44 -1.97 -31.24
CA ALA A 87 -3.80 -2.03 -31.75
C ALA A 87 -4.86 -1.48 -30.77
N LEU A 88 -4.66 -1.66 -29.46
CA LEU A 88 -5.61 -1.25 -28.41
C LEU A 88 -5.26 0.10 -27.77
N THR A 89 -4.08 0.67 -28.05
CA THR A 89 -3.70 1.96 -27.50
C THR A 89 -4.51 3.05 -28.17
N VAL A 90 -5.35 3.71 -27.38
CA VAL A 90 -6.17 4.85 -27.79
C VAL A 90 -5.85 6.07 -26.94
N ALA A 91 -6.15 7.26 -27.47
CA ALA A 91 -5.95 8.51 -26.74
C ALA A 91 -6.75 8.52 -25.41
N LYS A 92 -6.12 8.97 -24.32
CA LYS A 92 -6.74 9.04 -22.98
C LYS A 92 -8.07 9.79 -22.97
N SER A 93 -8.20 10.84 -23.78
CA SER A 93 -9.44 11.61 -23.92
C SER A 93 -10.56 10.80 -24.55
N ALA A 94 -10.27 9.90 -25.49
CA ALA A 94 -11.24 9.01 -26.11
C ALA A 94 -11.73 7.96 -25.10
N ILE A 95 -10.83 7.40 -24.28
CA ILE A 95 -11.19 6.46 -23.20
C ILE A 95 -12.10 7.14 -22.18
N HIS A 96 -11.72 8.33 -21.69
CA HIS A 96 -12.48 9.03 -20.66
C HIS A 96 -13.90 9.42 -21.11
N LEU A 97 -14.04 9.77 -22.39
CA LEU A 97 -15.33 10.07 -23.01
C LEU A 97 -16.03 8.84 -23.60
N ASN A 98 -15.44 7.64 -23.45
CA ASN A 98 -15.87 6.38 -24.06
C ASN A 98 -16.27 6.51 -25.54
N LYS A 99 -15.44 7.21 -26.35
CA LYS A 99 -15.67 7.44 -27.78
C LYS A 99 -15.39 6.19 -28.60
N THR A 100 -16.38 5.30 -28.68
CA THR A 100 -16.26 4.01 -29.40
C THR A 100 -16.00 4.15 -30.89
N ASP A 101 -16.26 5.32 -31.49
CA ASP A 101 -16.06 5.59 -32.92
C ASP A 101 -14.61 5.40 -33.38
N VAL A 102 -13.65 5.50 -32.45
CA VAL A 102 -12.21 5.27 -32.72
C VAL A 102 -11.93 3.85 -33.22
N HIS A 103 -12.78 2.87 -32.88
CA HIS A 103 -12.70 1.48 -33.37
C HIS A 103 -13.95 1.07 -34.16
N SER A 104 -14.55 2.02 -34.89
CA SER A 104 -15.76 1.76 -35.69
C SER A 104 -15.60 0.61 -36.70
N GLU A 105 -14.39 0.39 -37.23
CA GLU A 105 -14.09 -0.70 -38.18
C GLU A 105 -13.97 -2.08 -37.51
N ASN A 106 -13.61 -2.14 -36.22
CA ASN A 106 -13.35 -3.39 -35.49
C ASN A 106 -13.98 -3.36 -34.09
N SER A 107 -15.26 -3.73 -34.02
CA SER A 107 -16.00 -3.83 -32.75
C SER A 107 -15.44 -4.85 -31.77
N GLY A 108 -14.58 -5.77 -32.25
CA GLY A 108 -13.90 -6.77 -31.41
C GLY A 108 -12.91 -6.18 -30.39
N TYR A 109 -12.49 -4.93 -30.56
CA TYR A 109 -11.62 -4.24 -29.60
C TYR A 109 -12.36 -3.60 -28.42
N LEU A 110 -13.69 -3.59 -28.45
CA LEU A 110 -14.51 -3.04 -27.38
C LEU A 110 -14.82 -4.10 -26.32
N PHE A 111 -14.57 -3.77 -25.06
CA PHE A 111 -14.95 -4.64 -23.95
C PHE A 111 -16.47 -4.77 -23.88
N ARG A 112 -16.94 -6.02 -24.01
CA ARG A 112 -18.37 -6.37 -24.10
C ARG A 112 -19.10 -5.58 -25.20
N GLY A 113 -18.39 -5.17 -26.24
CA GLY A 113 -18.94 -4.38 -27.35
C GLY A 113 -19.34 -2.94 -27.01
N LYS A 114 -19.02 -2.43 -25.81
CA LYS A 114 -19.53 -1.12 -25.34
C LYS A 114 -18.50 -0.18 -24.73
N HIS A 115 -17.40 -0.72 -24.20
CA HIS A 115 -16.44 0.07 -23.42
C HIS A 115 -15.05 0.03 -24.04
N LEU A 116 -14.41 1.19 -24.11
CA LEU A 116 -12.99 1.28 -24.40
C LEU A 116 -12.18 0.90 -23.17
N LEU A 117 -11.17 0.06 -23.36
CA LEU A 117 -10.20 -0.28 -22.32
C LEU A 117 -9.00 0.65 -22.39
N SER A 118 -8.51 1.06 -21.22
CA SER A 118 -7.20 1.71 -21.12
C SER A 118 -6.13 0.63 -21.06
N VAL A 119 -5.44 0.40 -22.17
CA VAL A 119 -4.33 -0.55 -22.24
C VAL A 119 -3.01 0.23 -22.22
N TYR A 120 -2.07 -0.21 -21.38
CA TYR A 120 -0.73 0.35 -21.30
C TYR A 120 0.24 -0.76 -20.88
N GLU A 121 1.52 -0.56 -21.18
CA GLU A 121 2.57 -1.47 -20.73
C GLU A 121 2.78 -1.33 -19.22
N PRO A 122 2.70 -2.41 -18.43
CA PRO A 122 2.89 -2.34 -16.99
C PRO A 122 4.36 -2.12 -16.62
N GLU A 123 4.59 -1.48 -15.48
CA GLU A 123 5.91 -1.43 -14.85
C GLU A 123 6.35 -2.82 -14.35
N TYR A 124 7.63 -2.97 -14.00
CA TYR A 124 8.12 -4.23 -13.43
C TYR A 124 7.35 -4.60 -12.15
N PRO A 125 7.15 -5.89 -11.85
CA PRO A 125 6.37 -6.33 -10.69
C PRO A 125 6.85 -5.77 -9.34
N SER A 126 8.14 -5.47 -9.22
CA SER A 126 8.75 -4.84 -8.04
C SER A 126 8.39 -3.37 -7.88
N ASP A 127 8.07 -2.70 -8.98
CA ASP A 127 7.87 -1.25 -9.05
C ASP A 127 6.37 -0.90 -8.91
N ILE A 128 5.49 -1.85 -9.24
CA ILE A 128 4.04 -1.73 -9.08
C ILE A 128 3.68 -1.53 -7.61
N ARG A 129 3.06 -0.39 -7.31
CA ARG A 129 2.46 -0.10 -6.02
C ARG A 129 1.07 -0.71 -5.94
N TRP A 130 0.99 -1.95 -5.50
CA TRP A 130 -0.26 -2.72 -5.41
C TRP A 130 -1.40 -2.03 -4.62
N ARG A 131 -1.06 -1.16 -3.66
CA ARG A 131 -2.06 -0.40 -2.89
C ARG A 131 -2.73 0.72 -3.70
N ASP A 132 -2.05 1.23 -4.71
CA ASP A 132 -2.51 2.38 -5.50
C ASP A 132 -3.42 1.92 -6.66
N LEU A 133 -3.49 0.61 -6.94
CA LEU A 133 -4.27 0.05 -8.06
C LEU A 133 -5.78 0.24 -7.90
N ASP A 134 -6.28 0.31 -6.67
CA ASP A 134 -7.70 0.54 -6.36
C ASP A 134 -8.01 2.02 -6.06
N GLU A 135 -7.01 2.90 -6.15
CA GLU A 135 -7.25 4.32 -5.90
C GLU A 135 -7.91 4.99 -7.10
N THR A 136 -9.11 5.52 -6.87
CA THR A 136 -9.75 6.40 -7.84
C THR A 136 -8.99 7.73 -7.91
N PHE A 137 -8.97 8.35 -9.09
CA PHE A 137 -8.31 9.63 -9.31
C PHE A 137 -8.73 10.71 -8.29
N MET A 138 -9.99 10.71 -7.87
CA MET A 138 -10.50 11.63 -6.84
C MET A 138 -9.86 11.39 -5.46
N LYS A 139 -9.61 10.14 -5.07
CA LYS A 139 -8.91 9.82 -3.83
C LYS A 139 -7.46 10.28 -3.91
N MET A 140 -6.77 10.01 -5.01
CA MET A 140 -5.39 10.46 -5.21
C MET A 140 -5.28 11.98 -5.14
N PHE A 141 -6.17 12.70 -5.83
CA PHE A 141 -6.22 14.16 -5.81
C PHE A 141 -6.50 14.70 -4.41
N TYR A 142 -7.46 14.11 -3.69
CA TYR A 142 -7.78 14.50 -2.32
C TYR A 142 -6.61 14.29 -1.37
N GLN A 143 -5.96 13.12 -1.42
CA GLN A 143 -4.78 12.83 -0.62
C GLN A 143 -3.66 13.84 -0.89
N GLN A 144 -3.35 14.12 -2.16
CA GLN A 144 -2.35 15.13 -2.54
C GLN A 144 -2.73 16.52 -2.04
N ALA A 145 -3.99 16.94 -2.19
CA ALA A 145 -4.46 18.23 -1.72
C ALA A 145 -4.33 18.36 -0.19
N CYS A 146 -4.68 17.32 0.57
CA CYS A 146 -4.48 17.28 2.01
C CYS A 146 -3.00 17.39 2.41
N THR A 147 -2.12 16.64 1.75
CA THR A 147 -0.67 16.72 1.99
C THR A 147 -0.16 18.13 1.73
N TYR A 148 -0.52 18.74 0.59
CA TYR A 148 -0.12 20.10 0.28
C TYR A 148 -0.65 21.10 1.33
N PHE A 149 -1.92 20.98 1.71
CA PHE A 149 -2.51 21.84 2.73
C PHE A 149 -1.76 21.78 4.07
N ILE A 150 -1.43 20.58 4.55
CA ILE A 150 -0.65 20.40 5.78
C ILE A 150 0.75 21.00 5.62
N THR A 151 1.41 20.80 4.48
CA THR A 151 2.74 21.39 4.23
C THR A 151 2.69 22.92 4.22
N PHE A 152 1.64 23.54 3.66
CA PHE A 152 1.46 25.00 3.70
C PHE A 152 1.26 25.51 5.12
N ILE A 153 0.47 24.81 5.95
CA ILE A 153 0.31 25.15 7.37
C ILE A 153 1.65 25.07 8.09
N ALA A 154 2.41 24.00 7.88
CA ALA A 154 3.72 23.82 8.51
C ALA A 154 4.71 24.93 8.14
N ILE A 155 4.76 25.32 6.85
CA ILE A 155 5.57 26.43 6.36
C ILE A 155 5.11 27.76 7.00
N GLY A 156 3.79 27.99 7.08
CA GLY A 156 3.23 29.18 7.71
C GLY A 156 3.62 29.28 9.19
N VAL A 157 3.51 28.19 9.95
CA VAL A 157 3.93 28.12 11.36
C VAL A 157 5.43 28.40 11.50
N ALA A 158 6.26 27.78 10.67
CA ALA A 158 7.70 28.01 10.68
C ALA A 158 8.04 29.48 10.39
N ALA A 159 7.38 30.10 9.42
CA ALA A 159 7.57 31.52 9.09
C ALA A 159 7.18 32.45 10.25
N VAL A 160 6.06 32.15 10.95
CA VAL A 160 5.64 32.89 12.14
C VAL A 160 6.67 32.77 13.27
N ILE A 161 7.19 31.57 13.52
CA ILE A 161 8.24 31.36 14.53
C ILE A 161 9.48 32.21 14.21
N VAL A 162 9.96 32.14 12.96
CA VAL A 162 11.13 32.92 12.53
C VAL A 162 10.89 34.42 12.68
N TYR A 163 9.70 34.91 12.32
CA TYR A 163 9.32 36.31 12.47
C TYR A 163 9.33 36.75 13.94
N ILE A 164 8.76 35.95 14.84
CA ILE A 164 8.74 36.25 16.29
C ILE A 164 10.18 36.28 16.84
N CYS A 165 11.01 35.30 16.49
CA CYS A 165 12.41 35.25 16.89
C CYS A 165 13.21 36.48 16.39
N ALA A 166 13.02 36.88 15.14
CA ALA A 166 13.67 38.06 14.57
C ALA A 166 13.25 39.35 15.29
N LYS A 167 11.96 39.50 15.60
CA LYS A 167 11.43 40.65 16.34
C LYS A 167 11.94 40.72 17.77
N LEU A 168 12.00 39.58 18.47
CA LEU A 168 12.58 39.48 19.82
C LEU A 168 14.05 39.87 19.83
N LYS A 169 14.84 39.37 18.87
CA LYS A 169 16.25 39.73 18.72
C LYS A 169 16.43 41.24 18.51
N HIS A 170 15.60 41.85 17.67
CA HIS A 170 15.64 43.31 17.45
C HIS A 170 15.36 44.10 18.74
N HIS A 171 14.35 43.71 19.52
CA HIS A 171 14.07 44.35 20.81
C HIS A 171 15.20 44.19 21.82
N LEU A 172 15.81 43.00 21.92
CA LEU A 172 16.94 42.76 22.83
C LEU A 172 18.15 43.64 22.48
N ILE A 173 18.44 43.84 21.20
CA ILE A 173 19.54 44.72 20.76
C ILE A 173 19.27 46.17 21.15
N GLN A 174 18.03 46.67 20.99
CA GLN A 174 17.69 48.04 21.40
C GLN A 174 17.82 48.26 22.91
N SER A 175 17.49 47.26 23.74
CA SER A 175 17.66 47.35 25.19
C SER A 175 19.12 47.31 25.65
N TYR A 176 20.07 46.83 24.83
CA TYR A 176 21.48 46.72 25.20
C TYR A 176 22.33 47.94 24.79
N VAL A 177 21.78 48.83 23.96
CA VAL A 177 22.47 50.03 23.42
C VAL A 177 22.20 51.29 24.26
N ILE A 178 21.42 51.18 25.34
CA ILE A 178 21.12 52.25 26.32
C ILE A 178 21.88 51.96 27.61
#